data_AF-Q16BA6-F1
#
_entry.id   AF-Q16BA6-F1
#
_cell.length_a   1.000
_cell.length_b   1.000
_cell.length_c   1.000
_cell.angle_alpha   90.00
_cell.angle_beta   90.00
_cell.angle_gamma   90.00
#
_symmetry.space_group_name_H-M   'P 1'
#
loop_
_entity.id
_entity.type
_entity.pdbx_description
1 polymer ?
#
loop_
_entity_poly.entity_id
_entity_poly.type
_entity_poly.pdbx_seq_one_letter_code
_entity_poly.pdbx_strand_id
1 'polypeptide(L)'
;MANHLYYGDNLAVLRDSIADESVDLIYVDPPFNSNASYNVLFKGPSGNSSAAQIEAFDDTWSWGDEAEAAFGEVLRSGNVAAAEMQRAMSQAFVETL
;
A
#
# COMPACT_ATOMS: atom_id res chain seq x y z
N MET A 1 2.74 -27.62 5.46
CA MET A 1 2.00 -26.59 4.71
C MET A 1 2.98 -25.89 3.79
N ALA A 2 2.55 -25.55 2.57
CA ALA A 2 3.39 -24.80 1.64
C ALA A 2 3.21 -23.30 1.85
N ASN A 3 4.27 -22.53 1.64
CA ASN A 3 4.19 -21.07 1.62
C ASN A 3 3.55 -20.62 0.31
N HIS A 4 2.74 -19.56 0.36
CA HIS A 4 2.08 -18.98 -0.79
C HIS A 4 2.66 -17.59 -1.09
N LEU A 5 2.80 -17.28 -2.37
CA LEU A 5 3.16 -15.95 -2.86
C LEU A 5 2.05 -15.51 -3.83
N TYR A 6 1.45 -14.36 -3.54
CA TYR A 6 0.44 -13.75 -4.39
C TYR A 6 1.04 -12.52 -5.08
N TYR A 7 0.65 -12.28 -6.33
CA TYR A 7 1.10 -11.13 -7.13
C TYR A 7 -0.11 -10.34 -7.62
N GLY A 8 -0.15 -9.05 -7.30
CA GLY A 8 -1.25 -8.15 -7.68
C GLY A 8 -1.46 -7.03 -6.66
N ASP A 9 -2.56 -6.30 -6.85
CA ASP A 9 -3.08 -5.37 -5.86
C ASP A 9 -3.41 -6.09 -4.54
N ASN A 10 -3.03 -5.50 -3.42
CA ASN A 10 -3.13 -6.18 -2.13
C ASN A 10 -4.58 -6.36 -1.67
N LEU A 11 -5.47 -5.40 -1.91
CA LEU A 11 -6.87 -5.47 -1.51
C LEU A 11 -7.61 -6.54 -2.32
N ALA A 12 -7.37 -6.60 -3.63
CA ALA A 12 -7.93 -7.64 -4.48
C ALA A 12 -7.46 -9.04 -4.05
N VAL A 13 -6.16 -9.23 -3.84
CA VAL A 13 -5.61 -10.51 -3.38
C VAL A 13 -6.20 -10.93 -2.03
N LEU A 14 -6.25 -10.02 -1.06
CA LEU A 14 -6.78 -10.31 0.28
C LEU A 14 -8.25 -10.75 0.21
N ARG A 15 -9.06 -10.16 -0.68
CA ARG A 15 -10.49 -10.48 -0.82
C ARG A 15 -10.75 -11.77 -1.58
N ASP A 16 -10.02 -12.01 -2.65
CA ASP A 16 -10.35 -13.08 -3.59
C ASP A 16 -9.63 -14.39 -3.26
N SER A 17 -8.49 -14.32 -2.56
CA SER A 17 -7.56 -15.45 -2.43
C SER A 17 -7.23 -15.86 -1.00
N ILE A 18 -7.58 -15.06 0.00
CA ILE A 18 -7.28 -15.34 1.41
C ILE A 18 -8.59 -15.53 2.17
N ALA A 19 -8.71 -16.62 2.92
CA ALA A 19 -9.92 -16.94 3.66
C ALA A 19 -10.07 -16.06 4.90
N ASP A 20 -11.32 -15.75 5.26
CA ASP A 20 -11.64 -15.05 6.50
C ASP A 20 -11.11 -15.82 7.72
N GLU A 21 -10.69 -15.08 8.75
CA GLU A 21 -10.22 -15.62 10.05
C GLU A 21 -9.11 -16.68 9.94
N SER A 22 -8.33 -16.68 8.84
CA SER A 22 -7.30 -17.69 8.57
C SER A 22 -5.87 -17.25 8.90
N VAL A 23 -5.69 -16.02 9.39
CA VAL A 23 -4.38 -15.40 9.63
C VAL A 23 -4.22 -15.02 11.10
N ASP A 24 -3.23 -15.60 11.78
CA ASP A 24 -2.93 -15.32 13.19
C ASP A 24 -2.06 -14.07 13.40
N LEU A 25 -1.18 -13.75 12.44
CA LEU A 25 -0.21 -12.66 12.54
C LEU A 25 -0.01 -11.98 11.18
N ILE A 26 -0.06 -10.65 11.19
CA ILE A 26 0.20 -9.79 10.03
C ILE A 26 1.43 -8.95 10.32
N TYR A 27 2.40 -8.98 9.40
CA TYR A 27 3.50 -8.02 9.34
C TYR A 27 3.33 -7.21 8.05
N VAL A 28 3.33 -5.89 8.18
CA VAL A 28 3.18 -4.96 7.06
C VAL A 28 4.15 -3.79 7.23
N ASP A 29 4.83 -3.43 6.14
CA ASP A 29 5.75 -2.29 6.05
C ASP A 29 5.29 -1.41 4.88
N PRO A 30 4.20 -0.63 5.06
CA PRO A 30 3.63 0.16 3.98
C PRO A 30 4.51 1.38 3.66
N PRO A 31 4.37 1.99 2.46
CA PRO A 31 5.10 3.22 2.11
C PRO A 31 4.82 4.34 3.12
N PHE A 32 5.87 5.02 3.58
CA PHE A 32 5.82 6.01 4.66
C PHE A 32 5.23 7.37 4.23
N ASN A 33 5.02 7.60 2.93
CA ASN A 33 4.65 8.90 2.36
C ASN A 33 5.70 9.99 2.66
N SER A 34 6.98 9.62 2.65
CA SER A 34 8.09 10.49 3.06
C SER A 34 8.45 11.59 2.06
N ASN A 35 7.77 11.63 0.90
CA ASN A 35 8.04 12.56 -0.20
C ASN A 35 9.49 12.45 -0.73
N ALA A 36 10.08 11.27 -0.56
CA ALA A 36 11.43 10.95 -1.01
C ALA A 36 11.36 10.19 -2.34
N SER A 37 12.04 10.72 -3.36
CA SER A 37 12.25 10.01 -4.63
C SER A 37 13.49 9.12 -4.50
N TYR A 38 13.28 7.80 -4.46
CA TYR A 38 14.36 6.83 -4.27
C TYR A 38 14.95 6.41 -5.61
N ASN A 39 15.76 7.25 -6.27
CA ASN A 39 16.44 6.85 -7.51
C ASN A 39 17.33 5.60 -7.30
N VAL A 40 16.89 4.43 -7.80
CA VAL A 40 17.72 3.22 -7.85
C VAL A 40 18.75 3.41 -8.97
N LEU A 41 19.95 3.86 -8.60
CA LEU A 41 21.06 4.01 -9.53
C LEU A 41 21.66 2.63 -9.88
N PHE A 42 21.11 1.96 -10.90
CA PHE A 42 21.80 0.83 -11.52
C PHE A 42 23.04 1.34 -12.29
N LYS A 43 24.21 1.27 -11.67
CA LYS A 43 25.49 1.43 -12.38
C LYS A 43 25.84 0.08 -13.03
N GLY A 44 25.78 0.02 -14.35
CA GLY A 44 26.34 -1.11 -15.11
C GLY A 44 27.87 -1.17 -14.95
N PRO A 45 28.50 -2.37 -15.08
CA PRO A 45 29.94 -2.56 -14.84
C PRO A 45 30.87 -1.68 -15.69
N SER A 46 30.38 -1.13 -16.80
CA SER A 46 31.18 -0.40 -17.79
C SER A 46 31.10 1.13 -17.69
N GLY A 47 30.51 1.68 -16.63
CA GLY A 47 30.54 3.13 -16.36
C GLY A 47 29.71 4.02 -17.30
N ASN A 48 29.08 3.48 -18.34
CA ASN A 48 28.10 4.21 -19.12
C ASN A 48 26.78 4.32 -18.34
N SER A 49 26.27 5.55 -18.25
CA SER A 49 24.95 5.84 -17.72
C SER A 49 23.89 5.12 -18.55
N SER A 50 23.31 4.06 -17.99
CA SER A 50 22.15 3.39 -18.57
C SER A 50 20.99 4.40 -18.60
N ALA A 51 20.35 4.55 -19.76
CA ALA A 51 19.15 5.37 -19.93
C ALA A 51 17.93 4.87 -19.12
N ALA A 52 18.06 3.74 -18.42
CA ALA A 52 17.10 3.27 -17.45
C ALA A 52 17.43 3.89 -16.07
N GLN A 53 17.27 5.21 -15.94
CA GLN A 53 16.78 5.75 -14.68
C GLN A 53 15.32 5.32 -14.62
N ILE A 54 15.09 4.10 -14.15
CA ILE A 54 13.75 3.65 -13.82
C ILE A 54 13.34 4.54 -12.66
N GLU A 55 12.33 5.39 -12.89
CA GLU A 55 11.70 6.22 -11.88
C GLU A 55 11.30 5.30 -10.72
N ALA A 56 12.14 5.30 -9.71
CA ALA A 56 12.08 4.34 -8.64
C ALA A 56 11.21 4.97 -7.56
N PHE A 57 9.92 4.66 -7.71
CA PHE A 57 8.82 4.87 -6.77
C PHE A 57 8.80 6.26 -6.11
N ASP A 58 7.86 7.11 -6.53
CA ASP A 58 7.42 8.22 -5.69
C ASP A 58 6.78 7.63 -4.43
N ASP A 59 7.43 7.79 -3.28
CA ASP A 59 6.84 7.57 -1.95
C ASP A 59 5.90 8.75 -1.61
N THR A 60 5.00 9.03 -2.55
CA THR A 60 4.01 10.09 -2.51
C THR A 60 2.69 9.48 -2.95
N TRP A 61 1.81 9.27 -1.99
CA TRP A 61 0.45 8.80 -2.25
C TRP A 61 -0.55 9.82 -1.71
N SER A 62 -1.68 9.93 -2.39
CA SER A 62 -2.74 10.87 -2.05
C SER A 62 -4.05 10.12 -1.83
N TRP A 63 -4.95 10.72 -1.07
CA TRP A 63 -6.29 10.20 -0.88
C TRP A 63 -7.11 10.43 -2.15
N GLY A 64 -7.20 9.40 -3.00
CA GLY A 64 -7.96 9.41 -4.25
C GLY A 64 -9.30 8.66 -4.15
N ASP A 65 -9.97 8.54 -5.30
CA ASP A 65 -11.29 7.89 -5.39
C ASP A 65 -11.25 6.42 -4.97
N GLU A 66 -10.16 5.71 -5.26
CA GLU A 66 -9.95 4.31 -4.85
C GLU A 66 -9.84 4.16 -3.33
N ALA A 67 -9.14 5.09 -2.68
CA ALA A 67 -9.01 5.12 -1.22
C ALA A 67 -10.37 5.40 -0.56
N GLU A 68 -11.13 6.36 -1.10
CA GLU A 68 -12.48 6.68 -0.62
C GLU A 68 -13.45 5.50 -0.79
N ALA A 69 -13.40 4.81 -1.93
CA ALA A 69 -14.22 3.63 -2.17
C ALA A 69 -13.91 2.49 -1.19
N ALA A 70 -12.62 2.17 -1.00
CA ALA A 70 -12.18 1.14 -0.06
C ALA A 70 -12.56 1.50 1.39
N PHE A 71 -12.40 2.76 1.78
CA PHE A 71 -12.83 3.25 3.08
C PHE A 71 -14.34 3.10 3.28
N GLY A 72 -15.13 3.48 2.27
CA GLY A 72 -16.59 3.32 2.30
C GLY A 72 -17.04 1.86 2.45
N GLU A 73 -16.27 0.89 1.97
CA GLU A 73 -16.53 -0.54 2.17
C GLU A 73 -16.27 -0.97 3.62
N VAL A 74 -15.17 -0.50 4.22
CA VAL A 74 -14.88 -0.76 5.65
C VAL A 74 -15.99 -0.20 6.53
N LEU A 75 -16.48 1.01 6.25
CA LEU A 75 -17.60 1.59 6.97
C LEU A 75 -18.90 0.76 6.88
N ARG A 76 -19.09 0.02 5.78
CA ARG A 76 -20.25 -0.86 5.55
C ARG A 76 -20.05 -2.29 6.05
N SER A 77 -18.83 -2.68 6.39
CA SER A 77 -18.48 -4.05 6.81
C SER A 77 -19.08 -4.48 8.15
N GLY A 78 -19.54 -3.53 8.97
CA GLY A 78 -19.97 -3.78 10.35
C GLY A 78 -18.81 -3.96 11.34
N ASN A 79 -17.55 -3.95 10.89
CA ASN A 79 -16.37 -3.96 11.76
C ASN A 79 -16.12 -2.55 12.31
N VAL A 80 -16.72 -2.26 13.45
CA VAL A 80 -16.68 -0.93 14.09
C VAL A 80 -15.24 -0.50 14.41
N ALA A 81 -14.40 -1.41 14.92
CA ALA A 81 -13.02 -1.09 15.27
C ALA A 81 -12.19 -0.70 14.04
N ALA A 82 -12.31 -1.44 12.93
CA ALA A 82 -11.64 -1.09 11.69
C ALA A 82 -12.16 0.23 11.10
N ALA A 83 -13.47 0.46 11.17
CA ALA A 83 -14.09 1.71 10.72
C ALA A 83 -13.62 2.92 11.54
N GLU A 84 -13.50 2.81 12.86
CA GLU A 84 -12.99 3.87 13.72
C GLU A 84 -11.52 4.19 13.43
N MET A 85 -10.68 3.16 13.30
CA MET A 85 -9.28 3.32 12.93
C MET A 85 -9.13 4.05 11.59
N GLN A 86 -9.84 3.61 10.54
CA GLN A 86 -9.73 4.23 9.23
C GLN A 86 -10.30 5.65 9.20
N ARG A 87 -11.36 5.95 9.98
CA ARG A 87 -11.86 7.33 10.15
C ARG A 87 -10.77 8.24 10.70
N ALA A 88 -10.10 7.82 11.79
CA ALA A 88 -9.02 8.60 12.38
C ALA A 88 -7.86 8.82 11.40
N MET A 89 -7.48 7.79 10.64
CA MET A 89 -6.43 7.92 9.62
C MET A 89 -6.83 8.90 8.51
N SER A 90 -8.06 8.80 7.98
CA SER A 90 -8.53 9.71 6.92
C SER A 90 -8.55 11.18 7.36
N GLN A 91 -8.94 11.46 8.62
CA GLN A 91 -8.95 12.82 9.16
C GLN A 91 -7.55 13.41 9.28
N ALA A 92 -6.57 12.60 9.72
CA ALA A 92 -5.18 13.04 9.81
C ALA A 92 -4.57 13.40 8.44
N PHE A 93 -5.03 12.75 7.36
CA PHE A 93 -4.62 13.07 5.99
C PHE A 93 -5.18 14.40 5.47
N VAL A 94 -6.40 14.75 5.87
CA VAL A 94 -7.05 16.01 5.45
C VAL A 94 -6.49 17.21 6.22
N GLU A 95 -6.07 17.05 7.47
CA GLU A 95 -5.49 18.13 8.28
C GLU A 95 -4.04 18.50 7.92
N THR A 96 -3.38 17.72 7.05
CA THR A 96 -1.99 17.93 6.62
C THR A 96 -1.84 18.55 5.22
N LEU A 97 -2.96 18.95 4.59
CA LEU A 97 -3.02 19.81 3.40
C LEU A 97 -3.45 21.24 3.78
#